data_AF-A0A7D4ACL0-F1
#
_entry.id   AF-A0A7D4ACL0-F1
#
_cell.length_a   1.000
_cell.length_b   1.000
_cell.length_c   1.000
_cell.angle_alpha   90.00
_cell.angle_beta   90.00
_cell.angle_gamma   90.00
#
_symmetry.space_group_name_H-M   'P 1'
#
loop_
_entity.id
_entity.type
_entity.pdbx_description
1 polymer ?
#
loop_
_entity_poly.entity_id
_entity_poly.type
_entity_poly.pdbx_seq_one_letter_code
_entity_poly.pdbx_strand_id
1 'polypeptide(L)'
;MSQITISNTLPQTTADPAMRGRVISFYVLAYTGMVPLGSLLVGVAAQHIGVQNTVLVQGVLALGLGALHWRSLHQQPMVRTELPAQANSTQGLALSS
;
A
#
# COMPACT_ATOMS: atom_id res chain seq x y z
N MET A 1 1.38 -3.02 13.20
CA MET A 1 1.73 -4.35 12.62
C MET A 1 0.97 -4.66 11.32
N SER A 2 -0.01 -3.86 10.88
CA SER A 2 -0.82 -4.16 9.67
C SER A 2 -0.10 -3.97 8.33
N GLN A 3 0.86 -3.05 8.23
CA GLN A 3 1.50 -2.69 6.96
C GLN A 3 2.19 -3.87 6.28
N ILE A 4 2.97 -4.66 7.03
CA ILE A 4 3.66 -5.85 6.50
C ILE A 4 2.63 -6.90 6.05
N THR A 5 1.58 -7.15 6.83
CA THR A 5 0.52 -8.09 6.46
C THR A 5 -0.14 -7.69 5.15
N ILE A 6 -0.55 -6.43 5.02
CA ILE A 6 -1.22 -5.91 3.84
C ILE A 6 -0.31 -6.01 2.60
N SER A 7 0.96 -5.62 2.70
CA SER A 7 1.91 -5.68 1.60
C SER A 7 2.16 -7.11 1.10
N ASN A 8 2.10 -8.11 1.99
CA ASN A 8 2.24 -9.51 1.60
C ASN A 8 0.94 -10.11 1.03
N THR A 9 -0.22 -9.74 1.58
CA THR A 9 -1.50 -10.33 1.19
C THR A 9 -2.08 -9.72 -0.09
N LEU A 10 -1.82 -8.44 -0.38
CA LEU A 10 -2.33 -7.81 -1.61
C LEU A 10 -1.88 -8.56 -2.87
N PRO A 11 -0.58 -8.80 -3.11
CA PRO A 11 -0.14 -9.55 -4.29
C PRO A 11 -0.68 -10.99 -4.32
N GLN A 12 -0.98 -11.58 -3.16
CA GLN A 12 -1.53 -12.94 -3.06
C GLN A 12 -2.99 -13.00 -3.52
N THR A 13 -3.78 -11.97 -3.20
CA THR A 13 -5.22 -11.92 -3.48
C THR A 13 -5.56 -11.30 -4.82
N THR A 14 -4.70 -10.43 -5.38
CA THR A 14 -4.93 -9.78 -6.68
C THR A 14 -4.35 -10.53 -7.87
N ALA A 15 -3.35 -11.41 -7.66
CA ALA A 15 -2.73 -12.16 -8.74
C ALA A 15 -3.58 -13.35 -9.20
N ASP A 16 -3.62 -13.57 -10.51
CA ASP A 16 -4.21 -14.75 -11.15
C ASP A 16 -3.53 -16.04 -10.63
N PRO A 17 -4.28 -17.09 -10.27
CA PRO A 17 -3.73 -18.35 -9.75
C PRO A 17 -2.57 -18.92 -10.58
N ALA A 18 -2.61 -18.81 -11.90
CA ALA A 18 -1.57 -19.33 -12.78
C ALA A 18 -0.23 -18.58 -12.68
N MET A 19 -0.25 -17.31 -12.26
CA MET A 19 0.91 -16.41 -12.26
C MET A 19 1.35 -15.98 -10.86
N ARG A 20 0.66 -16.42 -9.81
CA ARG A 20 0.91 -16.03 -8.41
C ARG A 20 2.38 -16.20 -8.01
N GLY A 21 3.00 -17.34 -8.35
CA GLY A 21 4.41 -17.59 -8.05
C GLY A 21 5.35 -16.54 -8.67
N ARG A 22 5.13 -16.20 -9.94
CA ARG A 22 5.93 -15.20 -10.67
C ARG A 22 5.74 -13.79 -10.11
N VAL A 23 4.50 -13.41 -9.77
CA VAL A 23 4.18 -12.11 -9.17
C VAL A 23 4.86 -11.97 -7.80
N ILE A 24 4.80 -13.01 -6.96
CA ILE A 24 5.44 -13.00 -5.64
C ILE A 24 6.97 -12.93 -5.80
N SER A 25 7.57 -13.67 -6.72
CA SER A 25 9.02 -13.58 -6.98
C SER A 25 9.46 -12.17 -7.37
N PHE A 26 8.72 -11.49 -8.25
CA PHE A 26 9.02 -10.09 -8.60
C PHE A 26 8.83 -9.14 -7.42
N TYR A 27 7.77 -9.32 -6.63
CA TYR A 27 7.55 -8.53 -5.42
C TYR A 27 8.71 -8.66 -4.43
N VAL A 28 9.13 -9.89 -4.12
CA VAL A 28 10.24 -10.15 -3.19
C VAL A 28 11.56 -9.61 -3.74
N LEU A 29 11.82 -9.78 -5.04
CA LEU A 29 13.00 -9.26 -5.70
C LEU A 29 13.05 -7.72 -5.62
N ALA A 30 11.95 -7.05 -5.94
CA ALA A 30 11.87 -5.59 -5.89
C ALA A 30 11.99 -5.09 -4.45
N TYR A 31 11.26 -5.69 -3.50
CA TYR A 31 11.28 -5.27 -2.10
C TYR A 31 12.67 -5.45 -1.49
N THR A 32 13.26 -6.63 -1.62
CA THR A 32 14.57 -6.94 -1.05
C THR A 32 15.69 -6.22 -1.80
N GLY A 33 15.57 -6.05 -3.13
CA GLY A 33 16.56 -5.36 -3.96
C GLY A 33 16.61 -3.85 -3.70
N MET A 34 15.49 -3.23 -3.35
CA MET A 34 15.45 -1.79 -3.05
C MET A 34 16.09 -1.44 -1.70
N VAL A 35 16.15 -2.35 -0.74
CA VAL A 35 16.79 -2.12 0.57
C VAL A 35 18.29 -1.77 0.44
N PRO A 36 19.15 -2.61 -0.17
CA PRO A 36 20.57 -2.30 -0.34
C PRO A 36 20.81 -1.14 -1.31
N LEU A 37 19.94 -0.95 -2.31
CA LEU A 37 20.02 0.20 -3.22
C LEU A 37 19.75 1.52 -2.49
N GLY A 38 18.72 1.54 -1.63
CA GLY A 38 18.41 2.70 -0.80
C GLY A 38 19.52 3.01 0.19
N SER A 39 20.08 1.99 0.86
CA SER A 39 21.19 2.20 1.80
C SER A 39 22.45 2.72 1.12
N LEU A 40 22.78 2.23 -0.09
CA LEU A 40 23.89 2.74 -0.89
C LEU A 40 23.68 4.20 -1.29
N LEU A 41 22.49 4.54 -1.80
CA LEU A 41 22.15 5.90 -2.21
C LEU A 41 22.29 6.88 -1.03
N VAL A 42 21.77 6.48 0.13
CA VAL A 42 21.88 7.26 1.37
C VAL A 42 23.33 7.36 1.84
N GLY A 43 24.11 6.29 1.75
CA GLY A 43 25.53 6.28 2.10
C GLY A 43 26.36 7.25 1.24
N VAL A 44 26.16 7.22 -0.07
CA VAL A 44 26.82 8.14 -1.01
C VAL A 44 26.40 9.59 -0.71
N ALA A 45 25.11 9.86 -0.50
CA ALA A 45 24.65 11.19 -0.11
C ALA A 45 25.31 11.64 1.20
N ALA A 46 25.35 10.79 2.22
CA ALA A 46 25.99 11.08 3.50
C ALA A 46 27.50 11.38 3.39
N GLN A 47 28.21 10.79 2.42
CA GLN A 47 29.62 11.11 2.17
C GLN A 47 29.80 12.50 1.54
N HIS A 48 28.89 12.93 0.67
CA HIS A 48 29.02 14.22 -0.04
C HIS A 48 28.53 15.41 0.77
N ILE A 49 27.38 15.29 1.45
CA ILE A 49 26.74 16.41 2.16
C ILE A 49 26.80 16.27 3.69
N GLY A 50 27.39 15.19 4.20
CA GLY A 50 27.45 14.87 5.61
C GLY A 50 26.20 14.13 6.11
N VAL A 51 26.40 13.27 7.12
CA VAL A 51 25.34 12.42 7.69
C VAL A 51 24.14 13.24 8.18
N GLN A 52 24.41 14.35 8.87
CA GLN A 52 23.37 15.17 9.50
C GLN A 52 22.44 15.81 8.47
N ASN A 53 22.99 16.38 7.37
CA ASN A 53 22.17 16.93 6.29
C ASN A 53 21.39 15.85 5.55
N THR A 54 21.99 14.68 5.30
CA THR A 54 21.29 13.56 4.63
C THR A 54 20.08 13.08 5.42
N VAL A 55 20.20 12.95 6.74
CA VAL A 55 19.07 12.57 7.61
C VAL A 55 17.99 13.66 7.61
N LEU A 56 18.38 14.93 7.65
CA LEU A 56 17.46 16.07 7.61
C LEU A 56 16.65 16.07 6.30
N VAL A 57 17.31 15.84 5.15
CA VAL A 57 16.65 15.72 3.85
C VAL A 57 15.66 14.56 3.83
N GLN A 58 16.04 13.38 4.35
CA GLN A 58 15.11 12.24 4.44
C GLN A 58 13.89 12.55 5.31
N GLY A 59 14.08 13.23 6.44
CA GLY A 59 12.99 13.66 7.31
C GLY A 59 12.03 14.62 6.60
N VAL A 60 12.56 15.61 5.88
CA VAL A 60 11.74 16.55 5.09
C VAL A 60 10.97 15.82 3.99
N LEU A 61 11.61 14.88 3.29
CA LEU A 61 10.95 14.05 2.28
C LEU A 61 9.82 13.21 2.89
N ALA A 62 10.04 12.60 4.06
CA ALA A 62 9.03 11.80 4.74
C ALA A 62 7.81 12.65 5.15
N LEU A 63 8.04 13.85 5.68
CA LEU A 63 6.96 14.79 6.01
C LEU A 63 6.21 15.26 4.75
N GLY A 64 6.91 15.52 3.65
CA GLY A 64 6.31 15.90 2.38
C GLY A 64 5.40 14.79 1.83
N LEU A 65 5.87 13.55 1.83
CA LEU A 65 5.07 12.38 1.43
C LEU A 65 3.85 12.19 2.35
N GLY A 66 4.03 12.35 3.66
CA GLY A 66 2.92 12.30 4.62
C GLY A 66 1.86 13.37 4.36
N ALA A 67 2.27 14.61 4.10
CA ALA A 67 1.37 15.71 3.79
C ALA A 67 0.62 15.50 2.45
N LEU A 68 1.29 14.96 1.44
CA LEU A 68 0.65 14.57 0.17
C LEU A 68 -0.38 13.46 0.39
N HIS A 69 -0.04 12.45 1.19
CA HIS A 69 -0.95 11.36 1.51
C HIS A 69 -2.17 11.85 2.30
N TRP A 70 -1.96 12.73 3.28
CA TRP A 70 -3.03 13.39 4.03
C TRP A 70 -3.99 14.17 3.13
N ARG A 71 -3.46 14.94 2.17
CA ARG A 71 -4.27 15.62 1.16
C ARG A 71 -5.09 14.66 0.31
N SER A 72 -4.52 13.53 -0.10
CA SER A 72 -5.22 12.51 -0.90
C SER A 72 -6.37 11.86 -0.14
N LEU A 73 -6.19 11.59 1.15
CA LEU A 73 -7.26 11.03 2.00
C LEU A 73 -8.43 12.01 2.17
N HIS A 74 -8.14 13.30 2.33
CA HIS A 74 -9.17 14.34 2.40
C HIS A 74 -9.95 14.53 1.09
N GLN A 75 -9.45 14.02 -0.03
CA GLN A 75 -10.07 14.11 -1.34
C GLN A 75 -10.90 12.89 -1.70
N GLN A 76 -11.12 11.92 -0.80
CA GLN A 76 -12.03 10.82 -1.06
C GLN A 76 -13.47 11.24 -0.71
N PRO A 77 -14.31 11.66 -1.68
CA PRO A 77 -15.73 11.76 -1.44
C PRO A 77 -16.23 10.37 -1.04
N MET A 78 -16.88 10.32 0.12
CA MET A 78 -17.52 9.16 0.73
C MET A 78 -18.05 8.21 -0.36
N VAL A 79 -17.40 7.06 -0.55
CA VAL A 79 -17.95 5.98 -1.38
C VAL A 79 -19.24 5.57 -0.71
N ARG A 80 -20.38 6.03 -1.25
CA ARG A 80 -21.71 5.59 -0.81
C ARG A 80 -21.78 4.11 -1.11
N THR A 81 -21.54 3.29 -0.10
CA THR A 81 -21.89 1.88 -0.13
C THR A 81 -23.39 1.85 -0.36
N GLU A 82 -23.82 1.66 -1.60
CA GLU A 82 -25.21 1.36 -1.89
C GLU A 82 -25.51 0.05 -1.18
N LEU A 83 -26.22 0.15 -0.06
CA LEU A 83 -26.79 -0.99 0.65
C LEU A 83 -27.57 -1.81 -0.38
N PRO A 84 -27.22 -3.09 -0.62
CA PRO A 84 -27.95 -3.90 -1.57
C PRO A 84 -29.41 -4.00 -1.12
N ALA A 85 -30.30 -3.33 -1.84
CA ALA A 85 -31.75 -3.37 -1.68
C ALA A 85 -32.37 -4.77 -1.93
N GLN A 86 -31.55 -5.82 -2.00
CA GLN A 86 -31.94 -7.21 -2.26
C GLN A 86 -32.30 -8.01 -1.01
N ALA A 87 -32.11 -7.47 0.20
CA ALA A 87 -32.48 -8.17 1.44
C ALA A 87 -34.00 -8.23 1.70
N ASN A 88 -34.82 -7.44 1.00
CA ASN A 88 -36.27 -7.38 1.22
C ASN A 88 -37.09 -8.32 0.32
N SER A 89 -36.56 -8.72 -0.84
CA SER A 89 -37.32 -9.54 -1.81
C SER A 89 -37.35 -11.04 -1.47
N THR A 90 -36.42 -11.51 -0.62
CA THR A 90 -36.38 -12.92 -0.18
C THR A 90 -37.24 -13.18 1.06
N GLN A 91 -37.54 -12.16 1.88
CA GLN A 91 -38.46 -12.31 3.02
C GLN A 91 -39.94 -12.37 2.61
N GLY A 92 -40.32 -11.81 1.45
CA GLY A 92 -41.69 -11.91 0.93
C GLY A 92 -42.07 -13.29 0.37
N LEU A 93 -41.10 -14.04 -0.15
CA LEU A 93 -41.33 -15.38 -0.71
C LEU A 93 -41.43 -16.47 0.36
N ALA A 94 -40.78 -16.29 1.52
CA ALA A 94 -40.78 -17.26 2.62
C ALA A 94 -42.04 -17.22 3.52
N LEU A 95 -42.91 -16.21 3.34
CA LEU A 95 -44.18 -16.09 4.08
C LEU A 95 -45.41 -16.48 3.23
N SER A 96 -45.20 -17.04 2.03
CA SER A 96 -46.26 -17.44 1.09
C SER A 96 -46.31 -18.95 0.77
N SER A 97 -45.51 -19.75 1.48
CA SER A 97 -45.49 -21.23 1.41
C SER A 97 -45.67 -21.82 2.81
#